data_AF-A0AA45TUB0-F1
#
_entry.id   AF-A0AA45TUB0-F1
#
_cell.length_a   1.000
_cell.length_b   1.000
_cell.length_c   1.000
_cell.angle_alpha   90.00
_cell.angle_beta   90.00
_cell.angle_gamma   90.00
#
_symmetry.space_group_name_H-M   'P 1'
#
loop_
_entity.id
_entity.type
_entity.pdbx_description
1 polymer ?
#
loop_
_entity_poly.entity_id
_entity_poly.type
_entity_poly.pdbx_seq_one_letter_code
_entity_poly.pdbx_strand_id
1 'polypeptide(L)'
;MNSQSPAVRKNAEALRGASRLAVQATRGVMGLVEEVHCTIASGPSVLGRPLERPARAVTGWIYSTLQEATRHVGAGLDAVLARLSPWLGDSAPGPQREAVVSALNGVLGDALEAQGNPLAIPMAFRVQGQPLCLEPEALRAALPEAGSRLLVLVHGSSMNDLQWSRRGHDHGAALARDLGYTPVYLHYNSGLHISQNGRALSALLEQLVACWPVPLESLTLMGHSMGGLVARSACLAAEAEGQAWRPLLRGLVCLGSPHHGSPLERGGSWVDVLLEISSYSAPFARLGRIRGAGVTDLRFGNVLDEHWEGRE
;
A
#
# COMPACT_ATOMS: atom_id res chain seq x y z
N MET A 1 -0.26 -34.03 -16.12
CA MET A 1 -0.14 -33.12 -17.29
C MET A 1 -0.69 -31.77 -16.86
N ASN A 2 0.20 -30.78 -16.77
CA ASN A 2 -0.09 -29.41 -16.33
C ASN A 2 -0.81 -28.63 -17.43
N SER A 3 -2.08 -28.28 -17.21
CA SER A 3 -2.81 -27.30 -18.00
C SER A 3 -3.08 -26.06 -17.15
N GLN A 4 -2.13 -25.11 -17.13
CA GLN A 4 -2.40 -23.77 -16.60
C GLN A 4 -3.24 -22.97 -17.61
N SER A 5 -4.24 -22.22 -17.10
CA SER A 5 -5.16 -21.39 -17.89
C SER A 5 -4.45 -20.26 -18.66
N PRO A 6 -4.80 -20.00 -19.93
CA PRO A 6 -4.14 -19.03 -20.81
C PRO A 6 -4.22 -17.55 -20.35
N ALA A 7 -5.17 -17.20 -19.46
CA ALA A 7 -5.31 -15.83 -18.94
C ALA A 7 -4.26 -15.47 -17.87
N VAL A 8 -3.84 -16.44 -17.06
CA VAL A 8 -2.86 -16.26 -15.97
C VAL A 8 -1.44 -16.06 -16.53
N ARG A 9 -1.11 -16.79 -17.61
CA ARG A 9 0.10 -16.54 -18.39
C ARG A 9 0.12 -15.09 -18.89
N LYS A 10 -1.00 -14.62 -19.46
CA LYS A 10 -1.10 -13.26 -19.99
C LYS A 10 -0.88 -12.17 -18.93
N ASN A 11 -1.43 -12.29 -17.72
CA ASN A 11 -1.28 -11.23 -16.70
C ASN A 11 0.11 -11.21 -16.07
N ALA A 12 0.70 -12.38 -15.79
CA ALA A 12 2.08 -12.45 -15.30
C ALA A 12 3.10 -12.09 -16.38
N GLU A 13 2.85 -12.46 -17.64
CA GLU A 13 3.65 -12.02 -18.79
C GLU A 13 3.43 -10.54 -19.10
N ALA A 14 2.24 -9.98 -18.84
CA ALA A 14 1.97 -8.55 -18.97
C ALA A 14 2.65 -7.74 -17.87
N LEU A 15 2.67 -8.22 -16.63
CA LEU A 15 3.39 -7.56 -15.53
C LEU A 15 4.91 -7.62 -15.72
N ARG A 16 5.43 -8.79 -16.14
CA ARG A 16 6.83 -8.94 -16.56
C ARG A 16 7.14 -8.13 -17.81
N GLY A 17 6.20 -8.03 -18.74
CA GLY A 17 6.30 -7.27 -19.97
C GLY A 17 6.36 -5.77 -19.68
N ALA A 18 5.45 -5.26 -18.86
CA ALA A 18 5.40 -3.88 -18.39
C ALA A 18 6.65 -3.53 -17.57
N SER A 19 7.10 -4.41 -16.69
CA SER A 19 8.36 -4.23 -15.95
C SER A 19 9.57 -4.18 -16.88
N ARG A 20 9.67 -5.09 -17.86
CA ARG A 20 10.74 -5.07 -18.87
C ARG A 20 10.68 -3.83 -19.74
N LEU A 21 9.49 -3.39 -20.13
CA LEU A 21 9.28 -2.23 -20.97
C LEU A 21 9.60 -0.94 -20.21
N ALA A 22 9.23 -0.84 -18.93
CA ALA A 22 9.63 0.25 -18.05
C ALA A 22 11.15 0.28 -17.85
N VAL A 23 11.78 -0.87 -17.57
CA VAL A 23 13.25 -0.96 -17.45
C VAL A 23 13.94 -0.59 -18.77
N GLN A 24 13.40 -1.01 -19.92
CA GLN A 24 13.91 -0.64 -21.24
C GLN A 24 13.71 0.85 -21.54
N ALA A 25 12.56 1.42 -21.19
CA ALA A 25 12.26 2.83 -21.37
C ALA A 25 13.17 3.70 -20.49
N THR A 26 13.36 3.34 -19.21
CA THR A 26 14.31 4.02 -18.32
C THR A 26 15.74 3.92 -18.85
N ARG A 27 16.16 2.77 -19.41
CA ARG A 27 17.47 2.65 -20.07
C ARG A 27 17.58 3.52 -21.32
N GLY A 28 16.53 3.57 -22.15
CA GLY A 28 16.48 4.41 -23.34
C GLY A 28 16.58 5.91 -22.99
N VAL A 29 15.83 6.36 -21.98
CA VAL A 29 15.90 7.73 -21.46
C VAL A 29 17.28 8.02 -20.87
N MET A 30 17.84 7.13 -20.05
CA MET A 30 19.19 7.33 -19.51
C MET A 30 20.27 7.36 -20.60
N GLY A 31 20.13 6.58 -21.67
CA GLY A 31 21.04 6.64 -22.83
C GLY A 31 20.95 7.99 -23.57
N LEU A 32 19.74 8.54 -23.71
CA LEU A 32 19.55 9.87 -24.31
C LEU A 32 20.15 10.98 -23.43
N VAL A 33 19.95 10.91 -22.10
CA VAL A 33 20.52 11.90 -21.17
C VAL A 33 22.05 11.76 -21.10
N GLU A 34 22.59 10.54 -21.17
CA GLU A 34 24.03 10.28 -21.30
C GLU A 34 24.61 10.96 -22.54
N GLU A 35 23.94 10.84 -23.68
CA GLU A 35 24.37 11.43 -24.95
C GLU A 35 24.33 12.97 -24.91
N VAL A 36 23.31 13.54 -24.27
CA VAL A 36 23.23 14.99 -24.01
C VAL A 36 24.35 15.47 -23.08
N HIS A 37 24.58 14.79 -21.95
CA HIS A 37 25.65 15.13 -21.01
C HIS A 37 27.05 14.99 -21.65
N CYS A 38 27.25 13.94 -22.45
CA CYS A 38 28.48 13.76 -23.21
C CYS A 38 28.67 14.92 -24.20
N THR A 39 27.61 15.32 -24.93
CA THR A 39 27.67 16.41 -25.91
C THR A 39 27.97 17.76 -25.26
N ILE A 40 27.37 18.06 -24.11
CA ILE A 40 27.63 19.30 -23.36
C ILE A 40 29.07 19.31 -22.81
N ALA A 41 29.52 18.22 -22.21
CA ALA A 41 30.85 18.09 -21.63
C ALA A 41 31.98 18.04 -22.68
N SER A 42 31.66 17.68 -23.94
CA SER A 42 32.59 17.63 -25.06
C SER A 42 33.02 19.02 -25.56
N GLY A 43 32.29 20.08 -25.18
CA GLY A 43 32.58 21.47 -25.53
C GLY A 43 32.07 21.90 -26.92
N PRO A 44 32.29 23.17 -27.32
CA PRO A 44 31.71 23.76 -28.53
C PRO A 44 32.13 23.04 -29.81
N SER A 45 31.18 22.77 -30.71
CA SER A 45 31.42 22.08 -31.99
C SER A 45 32.39 22.83 -32.92
N VAL A 46 32.46 24.16 -32.79
CA VAL A 46 33.34 25.05 -33.57
C VAL A 46 34.82 24.81 -33.25
N LEU A 47 35.14 24.28 -32.07
CA LEU A 47 36.51 23.99 -31.60
C LEU A 47 36.91 22.51 -31.78
N GLY A 48 36.11 21.70 -32.49
CA GLY A 48 36.42 20.30 -32.76
C GLY A 48 36.25 19.36 -31.57
N ARG A 49 35.46 19.75 -30.55
CA ARG A 49 35.13 18.94 -29.36
C ARG A 49 36.36 18.30 -28.65
N PRO A 50 37.30 19.12 -28.14
CA PRO A 50 38.58 18.64 -27.61
C PRO A 50 38.46 17.71 -26.39
N LEU A 51 37.30 17.72 -25.71
CA LEU A 51 37.02 16.92 -24.52
C LEU A 51 36.12 15.72 -24.79
N GLU A 52 35.82 15.39 -26.04
CA GLU A 52 34.86 14.33 -26.39
C GLU A 52 35.27 12.94 -25.89
N ARG A 53 36.55 12.57 -26.05
CA ARG A 53 37.08 11.29 -25.56
C ARG A 53 37.04 11.16 -24.03
N PRO A 54 37.55 12.13 -23.24
CA PRO A 54 37.47 12.05 -21.78
C PRO A 54 36.02 12.19 -21.26
N ALA A 55 35.20 13.05 -21.86
CA ALA A 55 33.79 13.19 -21.49
C ALA A 55 33.02 11.88 -21.69
N ARG A 56 33.18 11.23 -22.85
CA ARG A 56 32.54 9.95 -23.17
C ARG A 56 33.00 8.81 -22.27
N ALA A 57 34.26 8.82 -21.83
CA ALA A 57 34.78 7.82 -20.90
C ALA A 57 34.17 7.97 -19.50
N VAL A 58 34.05 9.20 -19.00
CA VAL A 58 33.48 9.49 -17.68
C VAL A 58 31.96 9.31 -17.66
N THR A 59 31.25 9.84 -18.67
CA THR A 59 29.79 9.62 -18.78
C THR A 59 29.48 8.15 -19.01
N GLY A 60 30.24 7.47 -19.88
CA GLY A 60 30.10 6.03 -20.12
C GLY A 60 30.29 5.21 -18.85
N TRP A 61 31.25 5.56 -17.99
CA TRP A 61 31.46 4.87 -16.71
C TRP A 61 30.34 5.13 -15.69
N ILE A 62 29.89 6.39 -15.56
CA ILE A 62 28.81 6.77 -14.63
C ILE A 62 27.49 6.11 -15.06
N TYR A 63 27.13 6.20 -16.34
CA TYR A 63 25.88 5.66 -16.85
C TYR A 63 25.91 4.15 -16.98
N SER A 64 27.04 3.51 -17.33
CA SER A 64 27.15 2.05 -17.25
C SER A 64 26.95 1.55 -15.82
N THR A 65 27.54 2.21 -14.81
CA THR A 65 27.34 1.84 -13.40
C THR A 65 25.88 1.99 -12.96
N LEU A 66 25.20 3.06 -13.39
CA LEU A 66 23.76 3.26 -13.14
C LEU A 66 22.88 2.23 -13.89
N GLN A 67 23.24 1.88 -15.12
CA GLN A 67 22.54 0.86 -15.91
C GLN A 67 22.76 -0.55 -15.36
N GLU A 68 23.97 -0.87 -14.87
CA GLU A 68 24.30 -2.12 -14.19
C GLU A 68 23.53 -2.23 -12.87
N ALA A 69 23.51 -1.16 -12.06
CA ALA A 69 22.72 -1.08 -10.84
C ALA A 69 21.22 -1.29 -11.14
N THR A 70 20.70 -0.66 -12.19
CA THR A 70 19.30 -0.82 -12.64
C THR A 70 19.02 -2.25 -13.13
N ARG A 71 19.99 -2.90 -13.79
CA ARG A 71 19.89 -4.31 -14.20
C ARG A 71 19.88 -5.25 -12.99
N HIS A 72 20.69 -4.98 -11.98
CA HIS A 72 20.72 -5.78 -10.75
C HIS A 72 19.46 -5.58 -9.89
N VAL A 73 18.90 -4.37 -9.85
CA VAL A 73 17.60 -4.09 -9.22
C VAL A 73 16.47 -4.81 -9.96
N GLY A 74 16.43 -4.75 -11.30
CA GLY A 74 15.43 -5.46 -12.11
C GLY A 74 15.51 -6.98 -11.99
N ALA A 75 16.73 -7.55 -12.04
CA ALA A 75 16.94 -8.99 -11.85
C ALA A 75 16.59 -9.46 -10.43
N GLY A 76 16.80 -8.61 -9.42
CA GLY A 76 16.36 -8.86 -8.05
C GLY A 76 14.83 -8.87 -7.90
N LEU A 77 14.15 -7.90 -8.52
CA LEU A 77 12.68 -7.85 -8.60
C LEU A 77 12.11 -9.08 -9.30
N ASP A 78 12.67 -9.46 -10.45
CA ASP A 78 12.24 -10.65 -11.20
C ASP A 78 12.43 -11.94 -10.40
N ALA A 79 13.52 -12.06 -9.64
CA ALA A 79 13.78 -13.22 -8.78
C ALA A 79 12.80 -13.31 -7.59
N VAL A 80 12.49 -12.17 -6.95
CA VAL A 80 11.50 -12.09 -5.87
C VAL A 80 10.10 -12.40 -6.41
N LEU A 81 9.71 -11.79 -7.54
CA LEU A 81 8.42 -12.05 -8.20
C LEU A 81 8.31 -13.50 -8.68
N ALA A 82 9.39 -14.11 -9.19
CA ALA A 82 9.39 -15.52 -9.57
C ALA A 82 9.18 -16.44 -8.37
N ARG A 83 9.75 -16.10 -7.20
CA ARG A 83 9.61 -16.87 -5.96
C ARG A 83 8.21 -16.74 -5.34
N LEU A 84 7.54 -15.60 -5.55
CA LEU A 84 6.19 -15.32 -5.06
C LEU A 84 5.08 -15.63 -6.07
N SER A 85 5.46 -15.91 -7.33
CA SER A 85 4.56 -16.27 -8.43
C SER A 85 3.54 -17.37 -8.09
N PRO A 86 3.85 -18.41 -7.28
CA PRO A 86 2.87 -19.42 -6.90
C PRO A 86 1.71 -18.88 -6.04
N TRP A 87 1.94 -17.80 -5.28
CA TRP A 87 0.94 -17.19 -4.40
C TRP A 87 0.21 -16.02 -5.04
N LEU A 88 0.69 -15.52 -6.18
CA LEU A 88 0.04 -14.43 -6.93
C LEU A 88 -1.04 -14.92 -7.91
N GLY A 89 -1.14 -16.24 -8.14
CA GLY A 89 -2.17 -16.83 -9.02
C GLY A 89 -3.56 -16.88 -8.37
N ASP A 90 -4.61 -16.93 -9.20
CA ASP A 90 -6.03 -16.99 -8.78
C ASP A 90 -6.43 -18.29 -8.07
N SER A 91 -5.55 -19.31 -8.08
CA SER A 91 -5.82 -20.64 -7.53
C SER A 91 -5.32 -20.85 -6.09
N ALA A 92 -4.82 -19.82 -5.41
CA ALA A 92 -4.41 -19.91 -4.01
C ALA A 92 -5.31 -19.05 -3.10
N PRO A 93 -6.57 -19.45 -2.83
CA PRO A 93 -7.30 -18.86 -1.72
C PRO A 93 -6.53 -19.18 -0.43
N GLY A 94 -6.18 -18.15 0.35
CA GLY A 94 -5.56 -18.36 1.65
C GLY A 94 -4.91 -17.12 2.26
N PRO A 95 -4.74 -17.11 3.61
CA PRO A 95 -4.13 -15.99 4.34
C PRO A 95 -2.74 -15.59 3.85
N GLN A 96 -1.96 -16.54 3.30
CA GLN A 96 -0.61 -16.30 2.80
C GLN A 96 -0.60 -15.47 1.52
N ARG A 97 -1.54 -15.73 0.59
CA ARG A 97 -1.68 -14.92 -0.63
C ARG A 97 -2.05 -13.50 -0.27
N GLU A 98 -3.03 -13.33 0.63
CA GLU A 98 -3.44 -12.00 1.07
C GLU A 98 -2.29 -11.25 1.73
N ALA A 99 -1.51 -11.90 2.60
CA ALA A 99 -0.34 -11.27 3.21
C ALA A 99 0.71 -10.82 2.18
N VAL A 100 0.94 -11.59 1.12
CA VAL A 100 1.87 -11.22 0.04
C VAL A 100 1.33 -10.05 -0.79
N VAL A 101 0.04 -10.08 -1.16
CA VAL A 101 -0.58 -9.00 -1.95
C VAL A 101 -0.64 -7.71 -1.13
N SER A 102 -0.97 -7.78 0.16
CA SER A 102 -0.93 -6.65 1.08
C SER A 102 0.47 -6.08 1.26
N ALA A 103 1.49 -6.94 1.37
CA ALA A 103 2.87 -6.49 1.43
C ALA A 103 3.28 -5.75 0.15
N LEU A 104 2.91 -6.29 -1.03
CA LEU A 104 3.14 -5.64 -2.32
C LEU A 104 2.45 -4.27 -2.40
N ASN A 105 1.20 -4.18 -1.97
CA ASN A 105 0.46 -2.92 -1.94
C ASN A 105 1.07 -1.92 -0.96
N GLY A 106 1.55 -2.35 0.22
CA GLY A 106 2.24 -1.42 1.13
C GLY A 106 3.52 -0.80 0.53
N VAL A 107 4.19 -1.50 -0.39
CA VAL A 107 5.43 -1.01 -1.02
C VAL A 107 5.18 -0.26 -2.33
N LEU A 108 4.26 -0.75 -3.18
CA LEU A 108 4.05 -0.31 -4.56
C LEU A 108 2.58 0.05 -4.87
N GLY A 109 1.75 0.20 -3.84
CA GLY A 109 0.30 0.31 -3.97
C GLY A 109 -0.18 1.51 -4.77
N ASP A 110 0.51 2.64 -4.65
CA ASP A 110 0.27 3.86 -5.43
C ASP A 110 0.55 3.65 -6.93
N ALA A 111 1.68 3.03 -7.26
CA ALA A 111 2.01 2.68 -8.63
C ALA A 111 1.06 1.63 -9.22
N LEU A 112 0.63 0.66 -8.41
CA LEU A 112 -0.35 -0.35 -8.81
C LEU A 112 -1.72 0.29 -9.10
N GLU A 113 -2.18 1.19 -8.25
CA GLU A 113 -3.45 1.89 -8.44
C GLU A 113 -3.41 2.81 -9.66
N ALA A 114 -2.36 3.62 -9.81
CA ALA A 114 -2.20 4.53 -10.95
C ALA A 114 -2.20 3.79 -12.31
N GLN A 115 -1.74 2.54 -12.35
CA GLN A 115 -1.70 1.71 -13.55
C GLN A 115 -2.97 0.86 -13.75
N GLY A 116 -3.96 0.95 -12.85
CA GLY A 116 -5.15 0.10 -12.89
C GLY A 116 -4.82 -1.38 -12.75
N ASN A 117 -3.79 -1.71 -11.96
CA ASN A 117 -3.29 -3.07 -11.84
C ASN A 117 -4.29 -3.95 -11.06
N PRO A 118 -4.60 -5.18 -11.51
CA PRO A 118 -5.50 -6.09 -10.78
C PRO A 118 -5.03 -6.48 -9.37
N LEU A 119 -3.76 -6.25 -9.05
CA LEU A 119 -3.21 -6.48 -7.71
C LEU A 119 -3.41 -5.28 -6.77
N ALA A 120 -3.85 -4.13 -7.26
CA ALA A 120 -4.22 -3.00 -6.41
C ALA A 120 -5.42 -3.40 -5.54
N ILE A 121 -5.28 -3.25 -4.22
CA ILE A 121 -6.33 -3.63 -3.27
C ILE A 121 -7.43 -2.56 -3.27
N PRO A 122 -8.66 -2.87 -3.69
CA PRO A 122 -9.78 -1.97 -3.47
C PRO A 122 -10.13 -1.95 -1.98
N MET A 123 -10.44 -0.77 -1.46
CA MET A 123 -10.86 -0.63 -0.07
C MET A 123 -12.24 -1.27 0.14
N ALA A 124 -12.35 -2.15 1.14
CA ALA A 124 -13.61 -2.79 1.48
C ALA A 124 -13.66 -3.16 2.97
N PHE A 125 -14.87 -3.19 3.53
CA PHE A 125 -15.13 -3.85 4.79
C PHE A 125 -15.25 -5.35 4.61
N ARG A 126 -14.66 -6.12 5.52
CA ARG A 126 -14.64 -7.58 5.48
C ARG A 126 -14.99 -8.19 6.82
N VAL A 127 -15.53 -9.40 6.75
CA VAL A 127 -15.71 -10.32 7.88
C VAL A 127 -15.22 -11.69 7.42
N GLN A 128 -14.36 -12.33 8.22
CA GLN A 128 -13.74 -13.62 7.89
C GLN A 128 -13.05 -13.63 6.51
N GLY A 129 -12.43 -12.51 6.12
CA GLY A 129 -11.80 -12.38 4.80
C GLY A 129 -12.79 -12.32 3.63
N GLN A 130 -14.08 -12.06 3.85
CA GLN A 130 -15.04 -11.88 2.76
C GLN A 130 -15.53 -10.43 2.72
N PRO A 131 -15.55 -9.77 1.55
CA PRO A 131 -16.06 -8.41 1.42
C PRO A 131 -17.54 -8.35 1.74
N LEU A 132 -17.93 -7.33 2.49
CA LEU A 132 -19.31 -6.97 2.75
C LEU A 132 -19.86 -6.14 1.58
N CYS A 133 -21.03 -6.51 1.08
CA CYS A 133 -21.79 -5.64 0.18
C CYS A 133 -22.58 -4.65 1.04
N LEU A 134 -22.41 -3.34 0.81
CA LEU A 134 -23.02 -2.27 1.59
C LEU A 134 -24.44 -1.97 1.11
N GLU A 135 -25.28 -3.00 1.13
CA GLU A 135 -26.72 -2.90 0.90
C GLU A 135 -27.45 -3.45 2.14
N PRO A 136 -28.60 -2.88 2.54
CA PRO A 136 -29.25 -3.26 3.81
C PRO A 136 -29.56 -4.76 3.91
N GLU A 137 -30.07 -5.37 2.84
CA GLU A 137 -30.40 -6.80 2.78
C GLU A 137 -29.14 -7.67 2.83
N ALA A 138 -28.10 -7.27 2.10
CA ALA A 138 -26.85 -8.01 2.04
C ALA A 138 -26.10 -7.97 3.39
N LEU A 139 -26.06 -6.82 4.05
CA LEU A 139 -25.48 -6.68 5.39
C LEU A 139 -26.24 -7.52 6.42
N ARG A 140 -27.58 -7.52 6.39
CA ARG A 140 -28.41 -8.33 7.29
C ARG A 140 -28.18 -9.82 7.10
N ALA A 141 -27.98 -10.26 5.86
CA ALA A 141 -27.66 -11.66 5.54
C ALA A 141 -26.23 -12.04 5.97
N ALA A 142 -25.26 -11.15 5.77
CA ALA A 142 -23.87 -11.38 6.13
C ALA A 142 -23.62 -11.28 7.65
N LEU A 143 -24.42 -10.48 8.36
CA LEU A 143 -24.29 -10.18 9.79
C LEU A 143 -25.64 -10.35 10.51
N PRO A 144 -26.17 -11.58 10.61
CA PRO A 144 -27.48 -11.83 11.23
C PRO A 144 -27.53 -11.47 12.71
N GLU A 145 -26.38 -11.46 13.39
CA GLU A 145 -26.22 -11.11 14.81
C GLU A 145 -25.69 -9.68 15.01
N ALA A 146 -25.79 -8.81 14.00
CA ALA A 146 -25.33 -7.42 14.12
C ALA A 146 -26.06 -6.68 15.26
N GLY A 147 -25.28 -6.15 16.20
CA GLY A 147 -25.75 -5.35 17.33
C GLY A 147 -25.66 -3.85 17.07
N SER A 148 -26.10 -3.06 18.06
CA SER A 148 -26.09 -1.58 18.02
C SER A 148 -24.70 -0.96 18.29
N ARG A 149 -23.69 -1.78 18.58
CA ARG A 149 -22.30 -1.35 18.86
C ARG A 149 -21.35 -1.88 17.81
N LEU A 150 -20.92 -1.02 16.89
CA LEU A 150 -20.00 -1.37 15.81
C LEU A 150 -18.55 -1.11 16.23
N LEU A 151 -17.69 -2.10 16.00
CA LEU A 151 -16.23 -1.97 16.10
C LEU A 151 -15.61 -2.14 14.71
N VAL A 152 -14.90 -1.13 14.23
CA VAL A 152 -14.14 -1.21 12.98
C VAL A 152 -12.65 -1.32 13.26
N LEU A 153 -12.02 -2.38 12.77
CA LEU A 153 -10.60 -2.64 12.95
C LEU A 153 -9.81 -2.27 11.69
N VAL A 154 -8.83 -1.39 11.82
CA VAL A 154 -8.04 -0.82 10.72
C VAL A 154 -6.59 -1.30 10.84
N HIS A 155 -6.17 -2.15 9.90
CA HIS A 155 -4.81 -2.71 9.92
C HIS A 155 -3.72 -1.67 9.58
N GLY A 156 -2.47 -2.04 9.86
CA GLY A 156 -1.30 -1.21 9.58
C GLY A 156 -0.75 -1.34 8.15
N SER A 157 0.42 -0.76 7.93
CA SER A 157 1.13 -0.83 6.65
C SER A 157 1.52 -2.27 6.29
N SER A 158 1.41 -2.64 5.02
CA SER A 158 1.76 -3.97 4.49
C SER A 158 1.01 -5.13 5.18
N MET A 159 -0.19 -4.87 5.70
CA MET A 159 -1.05 -5.84 6.38
C MET A 159 -2.43 -5.98 5.72
N ASN A 160 -3.24 -6.92 6.20
CA ASN A 160 -4.67 -7.09 5.88
C ASN A 160 -5.52 -7.37 7.13
N ASP A 161 -6.84 -7.49 6.92
CA ASP A 161 -7.84 -7.79 7.93
C ASP A 161 -7.61 -9.11 8.67
N LEU A 162 -7.12 -10.16 7.98
CA LEU A 162 -6.91 -11.48 8.58
C LEU A 162 -5.82 -11.48 9.67
N GLN A 163 -4.93 -10.50 9.67
CA GLN A 163 -3.83 -10.40 10.63
C GLN A 163 -4.22 -9.85 12.01
N TRP A 164 -5.50 -9.51 12.21
CA TRP A 164 -6.09 -9.34 13.55
C TRP A 164 -6.28 -10.68 14.29
N SER A 165 -6.17 -11.81 13.58
CA SER A 165 -6.13 -13.14 14.14
C SER A 165 -4.68 -13.65 14.25
N ARG A 166 -4.26 -14.04 15.45
CA ARG A 166 -2.92 -14.57 15.71
C ARG A 166 -2.98 -15.74 16.68
N ARG A 167 -2.38 -16.88 16.29
CA ARG A 167 -2.31 -18.11 17.10
C ARG A 167 -3.70 -18.56 17.62
N GLY A 168 -4.73 -18.45 16.79
CA GLY A 168 -6.11 -18.82 17.14
C GLY A 168 -6.86 -17.79 17.99
N HIS A 169 -6.25 -16.64 18.28
CA HIS A 169 -6.91 -15.53 18.96
C HIS A 169 -7.22 -14.40 17.97
N ASP A 170 -8.50 -14.11 17.77
CA ASP A 170 -8.98 -12.95 17.04
C ASP A 170 -9.33 -11.84 18.02
N HIS A 171 -8.61 -10.72 17.92
CA HIS A 171 -8.78 -9.57 18.82
C HIS A 171 -10.17 -8.93 18.70
N GLY A 172 -10.72 -8.85 17.48
CA GLY A 172 -12.06 -8.30 17.26
C GLY A 172 -13.14 -9.21 17.83
N ALA A 173 -13.01 -10.54 17.62
CA ALA A 173 -13.95 -11.51 18.20
C ALA A 173 -13.89 -11.56 19.73
N ALA A 174 -12.71 -11.38 20.34
CA ALA A 174 -12.58 -11.29 21.79
C ALA A 174 -13.33 -10.06 22.34
N LEU A 175 -13.17 -8.89 21.71
CA LEU A 175 -13.90 -7.67 22.07
C LEU A 175 -15.41 -7.81 21.84
N ALA A 176 -15.82 -8.54 20.81
CA ALA A 176 -17.22 -8.87 20.55
C ALA A 176 -17.84 -9.65 21.73
N ARG A 177 -17.18 -10.73 22.15
CA ARG A 177 -17.66 -11.54 23.29
C ARG A 177 -17.67 -10.78 24.61
N ASP A 178 -16.61 -10.02 24.88
CA ASP A 178 -16.39 -9.47 26.22
C ASP A 178 -17.10 -8.12 26.41
N LEU A 179 -17.33 -7.36 25.34
CA LEU A 179 -17.89 -6.00 25.38
C LEU A 179 -19.16 -5.79 24.53
N GLY A 180 -19.61 -6.83 23.80
CA GLY A 180 -20.83 -6.79 23.00
C GLY A 180 -20.73 -6.00 21.69
N TYR A 181 -19.52 -5.89 21.12
CA TYR A 181 -19.33 -5.26 19.81
C TYR A 181 -19.65 -6.21 18.65
N THR A 182 -20.03 -5.65 17.49
CA THR A 182 -20.00 -6.34 16.19
C THR A 182 -18.74 -5.90 15.44
N PRO A 183 -17.73 -6.77 15.28
CA PRO A 183 -16.47 -6.42 14.63
C PRO A 183 -16.58 -6.49 13.11
N VAL A 184 -16.08 -5.46 12.45
CA VAL A 184 -15.90 -5.37 11.00
C VAL A 184 -14.45 -4.93 10.74
N TYR A 185 -13.80 -5.50 9.73
CA TYR A 185 -12.37 -5.29 9.50
C TYR A 185 -12.19 -4.54 8.18
N LEU A 186 -11.37 -3.49 8.17
CA LEU A 186 -11.03 -2.79 6.94
C LEU A 186 -9.91 -3.54 6.21
N HIS A 187 -10.07 -3.75 4.91
CA HIS A 187 -9.02 -4.17 4.01
C HIS A 187 -8.76 -3.05 3.00
N TYR A 188 -7.52 -2.58 2.89
CA TYR A 188 -7.19 -1.43 2.05
C TYR A 188 -5.76 -1.43 1.52
N ASN A 189 -5.53 -0.63 0.48
CA ASN A 189 -4.21 -0.38 -0.08
C ASN A 189 -3.41 0.60 0.80
N SER A 190 -2.62 0.03 1.71
CA SER A 190 -1.74 0.80 2.61
C SER A 190 -0.56 1.51 1.92
N GLY A 191 -0.38 1.33 0.61
CA GLY A 191 0.61 2.07 -0.18
C GLY A 191 0.17 3.46 -0.59
N LEU A 192 -1.13 3.76 -0.54
CA LEU A 192 -1.67 5.08 -0.87
C LEU A 192 -1.45 6.08 0.27
N HIS A 193 -1.55 7.38 -0.05
CA HIS A 193 -1.49 8.44 0.95
C HIS A 193 -2.48 8.20 2.07
N ILE A 194 -2.07 8.53 3.30
CA ILE A 194 -2.92 8.35 4.48
C ILE A 194 -4.20 9.17 4.37
N SER A 195 -4.10 10.37 3.78
CA SER A 195 -5.24 11.25 3.53
C SER A 195 -6.23 10.70 2.51
N GLN A 196 -5.73 10.09 1.43
CA GLN A 196 -6.56 9.40 0.42
C GLN A 196 -7.30 8.21 1.05
N ASN A 197 -6.58 7.37 1.80
CA ASN A 197 -7.17 6.27 2.56
C ASN A 197 -8.18 6.77 3.62
N GLY A 198 -7.89 7.89 4.28
CA GLY A 198 -8.79 8.51 5.24
C GLY A 198 -10.12 8.94 4.63
N ARG A 199 -10.09 9.66 3.51
CA ARG A 199 -11.30 10.06 2.77
C ARG A 199 -12.11 8.86 2.29
N ALA A 200 -11.44 7.87 1.69
CA ALA A 200 -12.10 6.65 1.22
C ALA A 200 -12.76 5.87 2.38
N LEU A 201 -12.08 5.75 3.52
CA LEU A 201 -12.63 5.14 4.73
C LEU A 201 -13.83 5.93 5.26
N SER A 202 -13.74 7.26 5.28
CA SER A 202 -14.84 8.14 5.70
C SER A 202 -16.10 7.89 4.88
N ALA A 203 -15.97 7.89 3.54
CA ALA A 203 -17.08 7.65 2.63
C ALA A 203 -17.66 6.22 2.79
N LEU A 204 -16.83 5.21 3.02
CA LEU A 204 -17.30 3.85 3.29
C LEU A 204 -18.00 3.72 4.64
N LEU A 205 -17.51 4.40 5.68
CA LEU A 205 -18.17 4.43 7.00
C LEU A 205 -19.56 5.05 6.90
N GLU A 206 -19.72 6.12 6.11
CA GLU A 206 -21.03 6.73 5.88
C GLU A 206 -22.01 5.73 5.26
N GLN A 207 -21.59 5.00 4.22
CA GLN A 207 -22.43 3.96 3.59
C GLN A 207 -22.73 2.80 4.55
N LEU A 208 -21.73 2.34 5.30
CA LEU A 208 -21.86 1.24 6.25
C LEU A 208 -22.87 1.58 7.36
N VAL A 209 -22.77 2.78 7.93
CA VAL A 209 -23.67 3.26 8.98
C VAL A 209 -25.09 3.44 8.45
N ALA A 210 -25.24 4.00 7.24
CA ALA A 210 -26.55 4.19 6.62
C ALA A 210 -27.28 2.87 6.35
N CYS A 211 -26.53 1.80 6.04
CA CYS A 211 -27.09 0.48 5.72
C CYS A 211 -27.06 -0.50 6.90
N TRP A 212 -26.63 -0.07 8.10
CA TRP A 212 -26.41 -0.99 9.21
C TRP A 212 -27.71 -1.74 9.60
N PRO A 213 -27.67 -3.07 9.88
CA PRO A 213 -28.90 -3.86 10.03
C PRO A 213 -29.84 -3.44 11.16
N VAL A 214 -29.32 -2.75 12.18
CA VAL A 214 -30.06 -2.26 13.35
C VAL A 214 -29.67 -0.81 13.66
N PRO A 215 -30.45 -0.02 14.41
CA PRO A 215 -30.01 1.32 14.82
C PRO A 215 -28.70 1.28 15.62
N LEU A 216 -27.70 2.05 15.19
CA LEU A 216 -26.42 2.15 15.89
C LEU A 216 -26.51 3.11 17.09
N GLU A 217 -26.06 2.63 18.24
CA GLU A 217 -25.84 3.45 19.45
C GLU A 217 -24.42 4.01 19.50
N SER A 218 -23.44 3.23 19.00
CA SER A 218 -22.04 3.63 19.02
C SER A 218 -21.22 2.97 17.92
N LEU A 219 -20.26 3.75 17.42
CA LEU A 219 -19.17 3.31 16.58
C LEU A 219 -17.86 3.46 17.35
N THR A 220 -16.98 2.48 17.27
CA THR A 220 -15.60 2.54 17.77
C THR A 220 -14.64 2.16 16.65
N LEU A 221 -13.59 2.95 16.45
CA LEU A 221 -12.50 2.63 15.54
C LEU A 221 -11.29 2.13 16.33
N MET A 222 -10.67 1.05 15.87
CA MET A 222 -9.39 0.57 16.41
C MET A 222 -8.37 0.48 15.29
N GLY A 223 -7.33 1.32 15.35
CA GLY A 223 -6.27 1.36 14.36
C GLY A 223 -4.95 0.82 14.91
N HIS A 224 -4.30 -0.06 14.15
CA HIS A 224 -2.93 -0.50 14.44
C HIS A 224 -1.93 0.21 13.54
N SER A 225 -0.83 0.75 14.11
CA SER A 225 0.23 1.43 13.36
C SER A 225 -0.36 2.52 12.44
N MET A 226 -0.13 2.43 11.12
CA MET A 226 -0.72 3.30 10.10
C MET A 226 -2.25 3.40 10.18
N GLY A 227 -2.95 2.33 10.56
CA GLY A 227 -4.41 2.31 10.65
C GLY A 227 -4.98 3.34 11.62
N GLY A 228 -4.24 3.71 12.68
CA GLY A 228 -4.66 4.79 13.58
C GLY A 228 -4.55 6.17 12.93
N LEU A 229 -3.59 6.39 12.04
CA LEU A 229 -3.48 7.63 11.26
C LEU A 229 -4.58 7.71 10.19
N VAL A 230 -4.85 6.61 9.50
CA VAL A 230 -5.96 6.52 8.54
C VAL A 230 -7.30 6.80 9.22
N ALA A 231 -7.55 6.20 10.39
CA ALA A 231 -8.76 6.47 11.16
C ALA A 231 -8.88 7.93 11.62
N ARG A 232 -7.77 8.57 12.02
CA ARG A 232 -7.75 10.02 12.33
C ARG A 232 -8.06 10.86 11.09
N SER A 233 -7.46 10.53 9.96
CA SER A 233 -7.71 11.21 8.70
C SER A 233 -9.18 11.09 8.27
N ALA A 234 -9.78 9.90 8.42
CA ALA A 234 -11.21 9.70 8.18
C ALA A 234 -12.10 10.56 9.08
N CYS A 235 -11.74 10.72 10.37
CA CYS A 235 -12.49 11.62 11.26
C CYS A 235 -12.46 13.07 10.78
N LEU A 236 -11.31 13.55 10.30
CA LEU A 236 -11.17 14.91 9.75
C LEU A 236 -11.98 15.09 8.47
N ALA A 237 -11.94 14.11 7.57
CA ALA A 237 -12.76 14.11 6.35
C ALA A 237 -14.26 14.14 6.67
N ALA A 238 -14.72 13.32 7.60
CA ALA A 238 -16.11 13.28 8.02
C ALA A 238 -16.59 14.59 8.66
N GLU A 239 -15.73 15.26 9.43
CA GLU A 239 -16.03 16.57 10.01
C GLU A 239 -16.15 17.65 8.93
N ALA A 240 -15.25 17.64 7.94
CA ALA A 240 -15.28 18.58 6.82
C ALA A 240 -16.53 18.39 5.94
N GLU A 241 -16.97 17.15 5.74
CA GLU A 241 -18.10 16.79 4.89
C GLU A 241 -19.45 16.71 5.64
N GLY A 242 -19.45 16.82 6.97
CA GLY A 242 -20.66 16.72 7.80
C GLY A 242 -21.31 15.34 7.79
N GLN A 243 -20.52 14.27 7.70
CA GLN A 243 -20.99 12.89 7.57
C GLN A 243 -21.68 12.37 8.86
N ALA A 244 -22.77 11.62 8.68
CA ALA A 244 -23.66 11.19 9.77
C ALA A 244 -23.03 10.17 10.72
N TRP A 245 -22.00 9.42 10.29
CA TRP A 245 -21.32 8.49 11.17
C TRP A 245 -20.48 9.18 12.26
N ARG A 246 -19.99 10.41 12.01
CA ARG A 246 -19.02 11.09 12.90
C ARG A 246 -19.55 11.35 14.31
N PRO A 247 -20.82 11.78 14.52
CA PRO A 247 -21.41 11.90 15.86
C PRO A 247 -21.62 10.57 16.60
N LEU A 248 -21.68 9.44 15.89
CA LEU A 248 -21.81 8.10 16.49
C LEU A 248 -20.48 7.57 17.03
N LEU A 249 -19.34 8.13 16.59
CA LEU A 249 -18.03 7.72 17.03
C LEU A 249 -17.82 8.03 18.52
N ARG A 250 -17.72 6.98 19.35
CA ARG A 250 -17.49 7.09 20.80
C ARG A 250 -16.04 6.89 21.21
N GLY A 251 -15.25 6.21 20.38
CA GLY A 251 -13.87 5.90 20.71
C GLY A 251 -13.01 5.67 19.47
N LEU A 252 -11.77 6.14 19.55
CA LEU A 252 -10.69 5.85 18.62
C LEU A 252 -9.50 5.29 19.41
N VAL A 253 -9.22 4.00 19.25
CA VAL A 253 -8.12 3.32 19.94
C VAL A 253 -6.97 3.14 18.96
N CYS A 254 -5.80 3.70 19.29
CA CYS A 254 -4.60 3.61 18.44
C CYS A 254 -3.56 2.70 19.10
N LEU A 255 -3.16 1.63 18.41
CA LEU A 255 -2.17 0.67 18.86
C LEU A 255 -0.85 0.90 18.13
N GLY A 256 0.13 1.53 18.80
CA GLY A 256 1.45 1.77 18.22
C GLY A 256 1.47 2.71 17.00
N SER A 257 0.52 3.64 16.92
CA SER A 257 0.41 4.59 15.81
C SER A 257 1.39 5.78 15.95
N PRO A 258 2.23 6.09 14.96
CA PRO A 258 3.21 7.17 15.04
C PRO A 258 2.58 8.53 14.73
N HIS A 259 1.82 9.08 15.68
CA HIS A 259 1.04 10.32 15.50
C HIS A 259 1.83 11.57 15.11
N HIS A 260 3.11 11.62 15.47
CA HIS A 260 4.01 12.75 15.17
C HIS A 260 5.14 12.33 14.22
N GLY A 261 4.95 11.22 13.50
CA GLY A 261 6.06 10.49 12.91
C GLY A 261 6.97 9.89 14.00
N SER A 262 8.17 9.47 13.60
CA SER A 262 9.18 8.94 14.52
C SER A 262 10.33 9.95 14.69
N PRO A 263 10.62 10.44 15.92
CA PRO A 263 11.69 11.41 16.16
C PRO A 263 13.11 10.92 15.76
N LEU A 264 13.32 9.61 15.66
CA LEU A 264 14.62 9.00 15.27
C LEU A 264 14.91 9.11 13.76
N GLU A 265 14.02 9.69 12.97
CA GLU A 265 14.03 9.61 11.50
C GLU A 265 14.61 10.81 10.73
N ARG A 266 15.25 11.77 11.39
CA ARG A 266 16.10 12.74 10.65
C ARG A 266 17.42 12.12 10.16
N GLY A 267 17.73 10.89 10.59
CA GLY A 267 19.00 10.18 10.30
C GLY A 267 18.91 8.92 9.43
N GLY A 268 17.81 8.66 8.73
CA GLY A 268 17.77 7.66 7.64
C GLY A 268 17.71 6.17 8.01
N SER A 269 17.54 5.79 9.28
CA SER A 269 17.76 4.40 9.75
C SER A 269 16.50 3.53 9.97
N TRP A 270 15.29 3.95 9.59
CA TRP A 270 14.07 3.15 9.82
C TRP A 270 13.59 2.32 8.62
N VAL A 271 14.30 2.39 7.48
CA VAL A 271 13.96 1.68 6.22
C VAL A 271 13.84 0.16 6.42
N ASP A 272 14.57 -0.40 7.37
CA ASP A 272 14.52 -1.83 7.68
C ASP A 272 13.39 -2.18 8.67
N VAL A 273 13.02 -1.28 9.59
CA VAL A 273 12.18 -1.63 10.75
C VAL A 273 10.70 -1.83 10.41
N LEU A 274 10.12 -1.04 9.50
CA LEU A 274 8.70 -1.18 9.12
C LEU A 274 8.47 -2.34 8.14
N LEU A 275 9.42 -2.58 7.23
CA LEU A 275 9.37 -3.69 6.28
C LEU A 275 9.73 -5.04 6.93
N GLU A 276 10.33 -5.04 8.12
CA GLU A 276 10.59 -6.24 8.93
C GLU A 276 9.43 -6.66 9.86
N ILE A 277 8.39 -5.83 10.04
CA ILE A 277 7.25 -6.15 10.94
C ILE A 277 6.48 -7.39 10.44
N SER A 278 6.47 -7.63 9.13
CA SER A 278 5.89 -8.82 8.52
C SER A 278 6.95 -9.62 7.78
N SER A 279 6.98 -10.94 8.02
CA SER A 279 7.82 -11.88 7.27
C SER A 279 7.58 -11.83 5.76
N TYR A 280 6.43 -11.29 5.33
CA TYR A 280 6.04 -11.17 3.93
C TYR A 280 6.51 -9.87 3.28
N SER A 281 6.81 -8.82 4.06
CA SER A 281 7.39 -7.55 3.54
C SER A 281 8.92 -7.54 3.55
N ALA A 282 9.55 -8.35 4.41
CA ALA A 282 11.01 -8.41 4.54
C ALA A 282 11.76 -8.69 3.22
N PRO A 283 11.28 -9.54 2.29
CA PRO A 283 11.93 -9.73 0.98
C PRO A 283 11.94 -8.48 0.09
N PHE A 284 11.03 -7.54 0.34
CA PHE A 284 10.90 -6.29 -0.40
C PHE A 284 11.65 -5.12 0.25
N ALA A 285 12.16 -5.28 1.48
CA ALA A 285 12.95 -4.26 2.19
C ALA A 285 14.18 -3.78 1.38
N ARG A 286 14.81 -4.69 0.62
CA ARG A 286 15.95 -4.37 -0.27
C ARG A 286 15.59 -3.49 -1.46
N LEU A 287 14.31 -3.31 -1.76
CA LEU A 287 13.82 -2.34 -2.75
C LEU A 287 13.66 -0.93 -2.17
N GLY A 288 14.09 -0.69 -0.92
CA GLY A 288 13.85 0.51 -0.08
C GLY A 288 14.17 1.91 -0.62
N ARG A 289 14.51 2.03 -1.91
CA ARG A 289 14.46 3.29 -2.69
C ARG A 289 13.07 3.57 -3.27
N ILE A 290 12.23 2.56 -3.49
CA ILE A 290 10.84 2.70 -3.95
C ILE A 290 9.95 2.56 -2.72
N ARG A 291 9.28 3.65 -2.35
CA ARG A 291 8.41 3.73 -1.17
C ARG A 291 7.03 4.18 -1.64
N GLY A 292 5.99 3.44 -1.25
CA GLY A 292 4.63 3.89 -1.45
C GLY A 292 4.37 5.17 -0.66
N ALA A 293 3.54 6.05 -1.22
CA ALA A 293 3.03 7.27 -0.61
C ALA A 293 2.66 7.12 0.89
N GLY A 294 1.94 6.06 1.25
CA GLY A 294 1.48 5.83 2.63
C GLY A 294 2.61 5.67 3.65
N VAL A 295 3.69 4.97 3.29
CA VAL A 295 4.86 4.81 4.18
C VAL A 295 5.59 6.15 4.36
N THR A 296 5.62 6.98 3.33
CA THR A 296 6.16 8.35 3.41
C THR A 296 5.32 9.22 4.36
N ASP A 297 3.99 9.16 4.26
CA ASP A 297 3.11 9.88 5.17
C ASP A 297 3.24 9.39 6.62
N LEU A 298 3.35 8.08 6.83
CA LEU A 298 3.53 7.47 8.16
C LEU A 298 4.78 8.03 8.87
N ARG A 299 5.88 8.20 8.13
CA ARG A 299 7.15 8.74 8.63
C ARG A 299 7.00 10.15 9.20
N PHE A 300 6.16 10.98 8.59
CA PHE A 300 5.93 12.36 9.01
C PHE A 300 4.66 12.54 9.84
N GLY A 301 3.85 11.49 10.00
CA GLY A 301 2.54 11.59 10.64
C GLY A 301 1.53 12.38 9.82
N ASN A 302 1.67 12.39 8.49
CA ASN A 302 0.79 13.13 7.59
C ASN A 302 -0.61 12.49 7.57
N VAL A 303 -1.65 13.30 7.70
CA VAL A 303 -3.05 12.84 7.75
C VAL A 303 -3.98 13.66 6.84
N LEU A 304 -3.46 14.71 6.21
CA LEU A 304 -4.17 15.63 5.32
C LEU A 304 -3.36 15.80 4.03
N ASP A 305 -4.02 16.16 2.93
CA ASP A 305 -3.36 16.34 1.62
C ASP A 305 -2.33 17.47 1.67
N GLU A 306 -2.67 18.56 2.36
CA GLU A 306 -1.83 19.75 2.52
C GLU A 306 -0.50 19.46 3.24
N HIS A 307 -0.38 18.29 3.88
CA HIS A 307 0.86 17.89 4.54
C HIS A 307 1.94 17.41 3.57
N TRP A 308 1.55 16.90 2.38
CA TRP A 308 2.48 16.32 1.40
C TRP A 308 2.40 16.99 0.02
N GLU A 309 1.28 17.61 -0.35
CA GLU A 309 1.16 18.36 -1.61
C GLU A 309 2.22 19.48 -1.70
N GLY A 310 2.98 19.49 -2.81
CA GLY A 310 4.03 20.48 -3.06
C GLY A 310 5.37 20.23 -2.37
N ARG A 311 5.57 19.05 -1.76
CA ARG A 311 6.82 18.65 -1.09
C ARG A 311 7.53 17.44 -1.73
N GLU A 312 7.13 17.06 -2.94
CA GLU A 312 7.69 15.94 -3.73
C GLU A 312 9.11 16.19 -4.25
#